data_AF-A0A8I1D952-F1
#
_entry.id   AF-A0A8I1D952-F1
#
_cell.length_a   1.000
_cell.length_b   1.000
_cell.length_c   1.000
_cell.angle_alpha   90.00
_cell.angle_beta   90.00
_cell.angle_gamma   90.00
#
_symmetry.space_group_name_H-M   'P 1'
#
loop_
_entity.id
_entity.type
_entity.pdbx_description
1 polymer ?
#
loop_
_entity_poly.entity_id
_entity_poly.type
_entity_poly.pdbx_seq_one_letter_code
_entity_poly.pdbx_strand_id
1 'polypeptide(L)'
;MQESLAHVLTEIRGCTLCADQLPYGPRPVVQAGPSARLRIIGQAPGRKVHTTGIAWDDPSGDRLRRWLDLTSTQFYDPGTVALTSMGFCYPGKARSGDKPPQRECAARWHPRLDDHLPSIALTVLVGQYAHAYYLAWMHRSNSGRTQVVDTKCPAVVEE
;
A
#
# COMPACT_ATOMS: atom_id res chain seq x y z
N MET A 1 -12.01 -20.22 -15.34
CA MET A 1 -10.58 -19.89 -15.56
C MET A 1 -10.10 -19.16 -14.33
N GLN A 2 -8.98 -19.58 -13.75
CA GLN A 2 -8.44 -18.93 -12.56
C GLN A 2 -7.73 -17.64 -13.00
N GLU A 3 -8.07 -16.52 -12.36
CA GLU A 3 -7.44 -15.23 -12.63
C GLU A 3 -5.93 -15.29 -12.33
N SER A 4 -5.09 -14.53 -13.05
CA SER A 4 -3.66 -14.45 -12.78
C SER A 4 -3.31 -13.13 -12.10
N LEU A 5 -2.24 -13.11 -11.28
CA LEU A 5 -1.75 -11.88 -10.65
C LEU A 5 -1.44 -10.78 -11.69
N ALA A 6 -0.85 -11.15 -12.83
CA ALA A 6 -0.55 -10.20 -13.89
C ALA A 6 -1.83 -9.53 -14.45
N HIS A 7 -2.93 -10.30 -14.54
CA HIS A 7 -4.23 -9.76 -14.95
C HIS A 7 -4.78 -8.81 -13.89
N VAL A 8 -4.79 -9.18 -12.60
CA VAL A 8 -5.22 -8.31 -11.50
C VAL A 8 -4.43 -7.00 -11.49
N LEU A 9 -3.10 -7.06 -11.61
CA LEU A 9 -2.27 -5.85 -11.62
C LEU A 9 -2.53 -4.97 -12.84
N THR A 10 -2.85 -5.56 -13.99
CA THR A 10 -3.24 -4.82 -15.20
C THR A 10 -4.58 -4.10 -14.98
N GLU A 11 -5.56 -4.78 -14.39
CA GLU A 11 -6.85 -4.17 -14.08
C GLU A 11 -6.73 -3.06 -13.02
N ILE A 12 -5.92 -3.26 -11.97
CA ILE A 12 -5.66 -2.21 -10.98
C ILE A 12 -5.07 -0.99 -11.67
N ARG A 13 -4.05 -1.16 -12.51
CA ARG A 13 -3.38 -0.05 -13.23
C ARG A 13 -4.31 0.65 -14.22
N GLY A 14 -5.30 -0.05 -14.77
CA GLY A 14 -6.35 0.51 -15.63
C GLY A 14 -7.57 1.04 -14.89
N CYS A 15 -7.61 0.98 -13.55
CA CYS A 15 -8.80 1.31 -12.78
C CYS A 15 -9.15 2.81 -12.83
N THR A 16 -10.38 3.12 -13.24
CA THR A 16 -10.93 4.48 -13.30
C THR A 16 -12.07 4.73 -12.30
N LEU A 17 -12.32 3.80 -11.37
CA LEU A 17 -13.47 3.79 -10.45
C LEU A 17 -13.73 5.13 -9.73
N CYS A 18 -12.67 5.81 -9.29
CA CYS A 18 -12.75 7.07 -8.55
C CYS A 18 -12.38 8.30 -9.39
N ALA A 19 -12.34 8.21 -10.72
CA ALA A 19 -11.84 9.26 -11.61
C ALA A 19 -12.45 10.64 -11.32
N ASP A 20 -13.77 10.71 -11.12
CA ASP A 20 -14.51 11.96 -10.86
C ASP A 20 -14.14 12.64 -9.54
N GLN A 21 -13.46 11.93 -8.64
CA GLN A 21 -13.04 12.43 -7.33
C GLN A 21 -11.54 12.80 -7.29
N LEU A 22 -10.79 12.50 -8.36
CA LEU A 22 -9.34 12.69 -8.40
C LEU A 22 -8.97 13.98 -9.17
N PRO A 23 -8.38 14.98 -8.51
CA PRO A 23 -8.05 16.26 -9.16
C PRO A 23 -6.96 16.15 -10.24
N TYR A 24 -6.22 15.04 -10.28
CA TYR A 24 -5.17 14.77 -11.26
C TYR A 24 -5.47 13.53 -12.12
N GLY A 25 -6.71 13.02 -12.06
CA GLY A 25 -7.12 11.80 -12.73
C GLY A 25 -6.51 10.52 -12.12
N PRO A 26 -6.97 9.35 -12.60
CA PRO A 26 -6.50 8.06 -12.12
C PRO A 26 -5.07 7.77 -12.60
N ARG A 27 -4.21 7.41 -11.65
CA ARG A 27 -2.92 6.78 -11.91
C ARG A 27 -2.63 5.78 -10.79
N PRO A 28 -3.23 4.59 -10.85
CA PRO A 28 -3.08 3.57 -9.82
C PRO A 28 -1.64 3.07 -9.73
N VAL A 29 -1.05 3.10 -8.54
CA VAL A 29 0.33 2.63 -8.29
C VAL A 29 0.29 1.38 -7.41
N VAL A 30 0.80 0.27 -7.94
CA VAL A 30 0.86 -1.03 -7.26
C VAL A 30 2.05 -1.87 -7.73
N GLN A 31 2.68 -2.56 -6.79
CA GLN A 31 3.73 -3.55 -7.03
C GLN A 31 3.42 -4.81 -6.23
N ALA A 32 3.49 -5.97 -6.86
CA ALA A 32 3.30 -7.26 -6.21
C ALA A 32 3.88 -8.38 -7.06
N GLY A 33 4.34 -9.45 -6.42
CA GLY A 33 4.75 -10.70 -7.05
C GLY A 33 4.35 -11.88 -6.18
N PRO A 34 4.13 -13.08 -6.77
CA PRO A 34 3.55 -14.22 -6.05
C PRO A 34 4.47 -14.79 -4.96
N SER A 35 5.77 -14.53 -5.06
CA SER A 35 6.79 -14.94 -4.09
C SER A 35 7.04 -13.90 -2.99
N ALA A 36 6.42 -12.72 -3.05
CA ALA A 36 6.61 -11.68 -2.05
C ALA A 36 6.29 -12.25 -0.66
N ARG A 37 7.18 -11.98 0.30
CA ARG A 37 7.02 -12.42 1.70
C ARG A 37 6.60 -11.29 2.63
N LEU A 38 6.84 -10.05 2.20
CA LEU A 38 6.47 -8.83 2.90
C LEU A 38 5.43 -8.08 2.07
N ARG A 39 4.32 -7.67 2.70
CA ARG A 39 3.37 -6.71 2.12
C ARG A 39 3.41 -5.42 2.92
N ILE A 40 3.53 -4.30 2.24
CA ILE A 40 3.42 -2.96 2.83
C ILE A 40 2.12 -2.33 2.33
N ILE A 41 1.30 -1.84 3.25
CA ILE A 41 0.02 -1.18 2.94
C ILE A 41 0.07 0.25 3.44
N GLY A 42 0.26 1.20 2.51
CA GLY A 42 0.20 2.63 2.77
C GLY A 42 -1.21 3.21 2.68
N GLN A 43 -1.33 4.53 2.87
CA GLN A 43 -2.59 5.25 2.71
C GLN A 43 -2.97 5.39 1.24
N ALA A 44 -2.26 6.27 0.52
CA ALA A 44 -2.37 6.49 -0.91
C ALA A 44 -1.07 7.11 -1.44
N PRO A 45 -0.79 7.03 -2.74
CA PRO A 45 0.30 7.77 -3.37
C PRO A 45 0.25 9.26 -3.05
N GLY A 46 1.41 9.86 -2.73
CA GLY A 46 1.57 11.31 -2.73
C GLY A 46 1.76 11.87 -4.14
N ARG A 47 1.86 13.20 -4.27
CA ARG A 47 2.06 13.88 -5.56
C ARG A 47 3.30 13.39 -6.33
N LYS A 48 4.43 13.18 -5.65
CA LYS A 48 5.66 12.69 -6.31
C LYS A 48 5.45 11.28 -6.90
N VAL A 49 4.91 10.37 -6.10
CA VAL A 49 4.58 8.99 -6.53
C VAL A 49 3.57 9.00 -7.68
N HIS A 50 2.59 9.91 -7.67
CA HIS A 50 1.69 10.08 -8.81
C HIS A 50 2.44 10.49 -10.08
N THR A 51 3.37 11.44 -10.01
CA THR A 51 4.16 11.85 -11.17
C THR A 51 5.07 10.72 -11.68
N THR A 52 5.78 10.03 -10.78
CA THR A 52 6.78 9.02 -11.16
C THR A 52 6.17 7.67 -11.47
N GLY A 53 5.06 7.31 -10.84
CA GLY A 53 4.47 5.97 -10.90
C GLY A 53 5.21 4.93 -10.06
N ILE A 54 6.22 5.34 -9.28
CA ILE A 54 7.05 4.44 -8.47
C ILE A 54 6.55 4.50 -7.02
N ALA A 55 5.99 3.39 -6.53
CA ALA A 55 5.46 3.29 -5.17
C ALA A 55 6.52 3.68 -4.15
N TRP A 56 6.20 4.51 -3.15
CA TRP A 56 7.15 4.91 -2.10
C TRP A 56 8.43 5.61 -2.59
N ASP A 57 8.45 6.17 -3.81
CA ASP A 57 9.51 7.06 -4.28
C ASP A 57 9.37 8.47 -3.67
N ASP A 58 9.43 8.55 -2.34
CA ASP A 58 9.38 9.79 -1.58
C ASP A 58 10.14 9.66 -0.24
N PRO A 59 10.37 10.77 0.50
CA PRO A 59 11.12 10.72 1.76
C PRO A 59 10.52 9.79 2.83
N SER A 60 9.22 9.47 2.76
CA SER A 60 8.61 8.52 3.68
C SER A 60 8.97 7.08 3.32
N GLY A 61 9.10 6.75 2.04
CA GLY A 61 9.64 5.49 1.57
C GLY A 61 11.11 5.30 1.96
N ASP A 62 11.92 6.35 1.88
CA ASP A 62 13.32 6.30 2.32
C ASP A 62 13.44 5.95 3.81
N ARG A 63 12.56 6.52 4.66
CA ARG A 63 12.50 6.19 6.10
C ARG A 63 12.05 4.76 6.32
N LEU A 64 10.98 4.34 5.64
CA LEU A 64 10.43 2.99 5.79
C LEU A 64 11.45 1.91 5.38
N ARG A 65 12.19 2.13 4.29
CA ARG A 65 13.28 1.23 3.89
C ARG A 65 14.34 1.08 4.97
N ARG A 66 14.75 2.18 5.60
CA ARG A 66 15.71 2.16 6.71
C ARG A 66 15.17 1.42 7.94
N TRP A 67 13.90 1.61 8.29
CA TRP A 67 13.29 0.92 9.43
C TRP A 67 13.15 -0.59 9.23
N LEU A 68 12.92 -1.01 7.98
CA LEU A 68 12.80 -2.41 7.61
C LEU A 68 14.16 -3.07 7.31
N ASP A 69 15.25 -2.30 7.39
CA ASP A 69 16.60 -2.72 7.01
C ASP A 69 16.66 -3.35 5.61
N LEU A 70 15.99 -2.72 4.64
CA LEU A 70 15.93 -3.17 3.25
C LEU A 70 16.76 -2.28 2.34
N THR A 71 17.56 -2.92 1.48
CA THR A 71 18.18 -2.23 0.35
C THR A 71 17.12 -1.74 -0.64
N SER A 72 17.47 -0.73 -1.46
CA SER A 72 16.60 -0.26 -2.54
C SER A 72 16.18 -1.41 -3.48
N THR A 73 17.13 -2.27 -3.86
CA THR A 73 16.89 -3.43 -4.71
C THR A 73 15.87 -4.40 -4.11
N GLN A 74 16.00 -4.74 -2.83
CA GLN A 74 15.03 -5.63 -2.16
C GLN A 74 13.64 -4.98 -2.05
N PHE A 75 13.59 -3.70 -1.72
CA PHE A 75 12.31 -3.00 -1.53
C PHE A 75 11.51 -2.84 -2.82
N TYR A 76 12.20 -2.65 -3.96
CA TYR A 76 11.58 -2.52 -5.27
C TYR A 76 11.52 -3.82 -6.07
N ASP A 77 11.93 -4.95 -5.48
CA ASP A 77 11.73 -6.27 -6.06
C ASP A 77 10.31 -6.77 -5.76
N PRO A 78 9.42 -6.93 -6.76
CA PRO A 78 8.08 -7.48 -6.57
C PRO A 78 8.11 -8.93 -6.05
N GLY A 79 9.20 -9.67 -6.25
CA GLY A 79 9.39 -11.01 -5.72
C GLY A 79 9.69 -11.05 -4.22
N THR A 80 10.08 -9.91 -3.63
CA THR A 80 10.43 -9.77 -2.21
C THR A 80 9.34 -8.98 -1.46
N VAL A 81 8.93 -7.83 -2.00
CA VAL A 81 7.99 -6.89 -1.36
C VAL A 81 6.80 -6.55 -2.26
N ALA A 82 5.59 -6.78 -1.75
CA ALA A 82 4.36 -6.27 -2.33
C ALA A 82 4.06 -4.87 -1.75
N LEU A 83 4.12 -3.84 -2.59
CA LEU A 83 3.78 -2.46 -2.23
C LEU A 83 2.36 -2.15 -2.70
N THR A 84 1.45 -2.05 -1.72
CA THR A 84 0.02 -1.77 -1.94
C THR A 84 -0.41 -0.54 -1.13
N SER A 85 -1.64 -0.07 -1.33
CA SER A 85 -2.19 1.07 -0.59
C SER A 85 -3.69 0.91 -0.39
N MET A 86 -4.26 1.64 0.57
CA MET A 86 -5.70 1.71 0.78
C MET A 86 -6.41 2.36 -0.41
N GLY A 87 -5.82 3.43 -0.95
CA GLY A 87 -6.18 4.01 -2.25
C GLY A 87 -4.99 3.91 -3.20
N PHE A 88 -5.21 3.49 -4.43
CA PHE A 88 -4.11 3.32 -5.40
C PHE A 88 -3.76 4.59 -6.17
N CYS A 89 -4.59 5.63 -6.11
CA CYS A 89 -4.38 6.91 -6.81
C CYS A 89 -4.12 8.05 -5.81
N TYR A 90 -3.47 9.11 -6.27
CA TYR A 90 -3.28 10.33 -5.49
C TYR A 90 -4.61 11.10 -5.33
N PRO A 91 -5.14 11.23 -4.10
CA PRO A 91 -6.46 11.85 -3.88
C PRO A 91 -6.42 13.38 -3.94
N GLY A 92 -5.25 13.98 -4.09
CA GLY A 92 -5.07 15.44 -4.09
C GLY A 92 -4.71 16.00 -2.72
N LYS A 93 -4.45 17.31 -2.70
CA LYS A 93 -4.01 18.05 -1.51
C LYS A 93 -5.16 18.35 -0.56
N ALA A 94 -4.93 18.21 0.74
CA ALA A 94 -5.83 18.67 1.81
C ALA A 94 -5.25 19.92 2.50
N ARG A 95 -5.97 20.49 3.47
CA ARG A 95 -5.47 21.63 4.29
C ARG A 95 -4.15 21.30 4.98
N SER A 96 -4.00 20.04 5.43
CA SER A 96 -2.76 19.49 5.95
C SER A 96 -2.48 18.15 5.28
N GLY A 97 -1.34 18.04 4.58
CA GLY A 97 -0.98 16.82 3.86
C GLY A 97 -1.85 16.56 2.63
N ASP A 98 -2.10 15.28 2.35
CA ASP A 98 -2.93 14.81 1.25
C ASP A 98 -4.30 14.33 1.76
N LYS A 99 -5.29 14.30 0.87
CA LYS A 99 -6.64 13.83 1.19
C LYS A 99 -6.64 12.34 1.59
N PRO A 100 -7.66 11.87 2.32
CA PRO A 100 -7.81 10.44 2.62
C PRO A 100 -7.88 9.58 1.34
N PRO A 101 -7.50 8.30 1.42
CA PRO A 101 -7.72 7.34 0.34
C PRO A 101 -9.22 7.13 0.09
N GLN A 102 -9.56 6.83 -1.17
CA GLN A 102 -10.92 6.44 -1.55
C GLN A 102 -11.25 5.06 -0.95
N ARG A 103 -12.41 4.96 -0.29
CA ARG A 103 -12.77 3.82 0.56
C ARG A 103 -13.01 2.54 -0.24
N GLU A 104 -13.54 2.69 -1.44
CA GLU A 104 -13.90 1.62 -2.36
C GLU A 104 -12.68 0.90 -2.95
N CYS A 105 -11.52 1.56 -3.01
CA CYS A 105 -10.32 1.00 -3.63
C CYS A 105 -9.84 -0.29 -2.93
N ALA A 106 -9.67 -0.26 -1.61
CA ALA A 106 -9.22 -1.43 -0.87
C ALA A 106 -10.23 -2.58 -0.94
N ALA A 107 -11.51 -2.28 -0.74
CA ALA A 107 -12.58 -3.27 -0.81
C ALA A 107 -12.65 -3.96 -2.20
N ARG A 108 -12.38 -3.21 -3.28
CA ARG A 108 -12.41 -3.73 -4.65
C ARG A 108 -11.22 -4.64 -4.99
N TRP A 109 -10.02 -4.29 -4.51
CA TRP A 109 -8.78 -4.85 -5.03
C TRP A 109 -7.99 -5.70 -4.03
N HIS A 110 -8.08 -5.45 -2.73
CA HIS A 110 -7.29 -6.21 -1.74
C HIS A 110 -7.63 -7.70 -1.73
N PRO A 111 -8.91 -8.14 -1.71
CA PRO A 111 -9.23 -9.58 -1.74
C PRO A 111 -8.62 -10.30 -2.96
N ARG A 112 -8.69 -9.68 -4.13
CA ARG A 112 -8.13 -10.24 -5.37
C ARG A 112 -6.60 -10.29 -5.37
N LEU A 113 -5.94 -9.32 -4.73
CA LEU A 113 -4.49 -9.37 -4.51
C LEU A 113 -4.14 -10.50 -3.53
N ASP A 114 -4.92 -10.66 -2.46
CA ASP A 114 -4.68 -11.64 -1.41
C ASP A 114 -4.74 -13.07 -1.96
N ASP A 115 -5.68 -13.37 -2.85
CA ASP A 115 -5.79 -14.65 -3.56
C ASP A 115 -4.54 -15.01 -4.40
N HIS A 116 -3.70 -14.04 -4.70
CA HIS A 116 -2.49 -14.18 -5.52
C HIS A 116 -1.18 -13.93 -4.78
N LEU A 117 -1.24 -13.72 -3.47
CA LEU A 117 -0.09 -13.43 -2.62
C LEU A 117 0.09 -14.49 -1.52
N PRO A 118 0.18 -15.80 -1.87
CA PRO A 118 0.18 -16.89 -0.90
C PRO A 118 1.42 -16.92 -0.01
N SER A 119 2.51 -16.27 -0.43
CA SER A 119 3.81 -16.30 0.26
C SER A 119 3.96 -15.22 1.34
N ILE A 120 2.97 -14.34 1.49
CA ILE A 120 3.03 -13.24 2.46
C ILE A 120 3.06 -13.79 3.88
N ALA A 121 4.18 -13.55 4.56
CA ALA A 121 4.42 -13.94 5.95
C ALA A 121 4.28 -12.75 6.90
N LEU A 122 4.42 -11.52 6.40
CA LEU A 122 4.32 -10.30 7.17
C LEU A 122 3.59 -9.21 6.36
N THR A 123 2.58 -8.60 6.98
CA THR A 123 1.95 -7.38 6.48
C THR A 123 2.27 -6.23 7.42
N VAL A 124 2.85 -5.16 6.88
CA VAL A 124 3.14 -3.90 7.55
C VAL A 124 2.08 -2.88 7.17
N LEU A 125 1.28 -2.48 8.15
CA LEU A 125 0.23 -1.48 7.96
C LEU A 125 0.78 -0.10 8.32
N VAL A 126 0.81 0.83 7.35
CA VAL A 126 1.36 2.17 7.53
C VAL A 126 0.26 3.22 7.56
N GLY A 127 0.02 3.76 8.75
CA GLY A 127 -0.89 4.86 9.01
C GLY A 127 -2.34 4.47 9.30
N GLN A 128 -3.07 5.42 9.88
CA GLN A 128 -4.38 5.20 10.49
C GLN A 128 -5.45 4.54 9.60
N TYR A 129 -5.44 4.79 8.28
CA TYR A 129 -6.45 4.21 7.37
C TYR A 129 -6.22 2.71 7.14
N ALA A 130 -4.96 2.29 7.04
CA ALA A 130 -4.61 0.87 6.95
C ALA A 130 -4.92 0.16 8.28
N HIS A 131 -4.58 0.81 9.41
CA HIS A 131 -4.91 0.31 10.75
C HIS A 131 -6.42 0.15 10.94
N ALA A 132 -7.20 1.19 10.68
CA ALA A 132 -8.65 1.17 10.85
C ALA A 132 -9.32 0.08 10.01
N TYR A 133 -8.87 -0.12 8.76
CA TYR A 133 -9.44 -1.14 7.88
C TYR A 133 -9.13 -2.56 8.37
N TYR A 134 -7.85 -2.86 8.64
CA TYR A 134 -7.42 -4.22 8.95
C TYR A 134 -7.61 -4.60 10.43
N LEU A 135 -7.48 -3.67 11.38
CA LEU A 135 -7.68 -3.96 12.81
C LEU A 135 -9.16 -4.04 13.19
N ALA A 136 -10.04 -3.25 12.56
CA ALA A 136 -11.48 -3.44 12.73
C ALA A 136 -11.93 -4.83 12.24
N TRP A 137 -11.27 -5.35 11.20
CA TRP A 137 -11.48 -6.72 10.73
C TRP A 137 -10.92 -7.78 11.71
N MET A 138 -9.77 -7.52 12.35
CA MET A 138 -9.18 -8.42 13.35
C MET A 138 -9.98 -8.52 14.64
N HIS A 139 -10.61 -7.44 15.12
CA HIS A 139 -11.55 -7.52 16.25
C HIS A 139 -12.73 -8.48 15.98
N ARG A 140 -12.98 -8.82 14.71
CA ARG A 140 -14.02 -9.76 14.29
C ARG A 140 -13.48 -11.16 13.94
N SER A 141 -12.17 -11.32 13.76
CA SER A 141 -11.55 -12.53 13.17
C SER A 141 -10.31 -12.92 13.97
N ASN A 142 -10.31 -14.09 14.59
CA ASN A 142 -9.31 -14.55 15.57
C ASN A 142 -7.97 -15.04 14.95
N SER A 143 -7.49 -14.42 13.87
CA SER A 143 -6.32 -14.87 13.09
C SER A 143 -5.11 -13.94 13.28
N GLY A 144 -4.02 -14.50 13.81
CA GLY A 144 -2.84 -13.77 14.26
C GLY A 144 -1.84 -13.31 13.18
N ARG A 145 -0.93 -12.43 13.66
CA ARG A 145 0.32 -11.87 13.08
C ARG A 145 0.17 -10.82 11.95
N THR A 146 -0.29 -9.64 12.34
CA THR A 146 -0.05 -8.38 11.62
C THR A 146 0.85 -7.47 12.45
N GLN A 147 1.89 -6.86 11.87
CA GLN A 147 2.67 -5.83 12.55
C GLN A 147 2.22 -4.44 12.11
N VAL A 148 2.03 -3.57 13.10
CA VAL A 148 1.56 -2.21 12.93
C VAL A 148 2.78 -1.30 13.01
N VAL A 149 3.05 -0.53 11.95
CA VAL A 149 4.12 0.49 11.95
C VAL A 149 3.45 1.85 11.80
N ASP A 150 3.48 2.68 12.86
CA ASP A 150 2.98 4.05 12.80
C ASP A 150 4.11 5.01 12.41
N THR A 151 3.98 5.65 11.25
CA THR A 151 4.92 6.66 10.75
C THR A 151 4.84 8.00 11.49
N LYS A 152 3.87 8.17 12.41
CA LYS A 152 3.72 9.37 13.25
C LYS A 152 4.37 9.26 14.63
N CYS A 153 5.12 8.20 14.95
CA CYS A 153 5.80 8.10 16.24
C CYS A 153 7.25 8.63 16.16
N PRO A 154 7.56 9.87 16.60
CA PRO A 154 8.92 10.23 16.95
C PRO A 154 9.21 9.66 18.35
N ALA A 155 9.94 8.55 18.42
CA ALA A 155 10.63 8.16 19.65
C ALA A 155 11.75 7.16 19.32
N VAL A 156 12.94 7.69 19.02
CA VAL A 156 14.21 7.12 19.45
C VAL A 156 15.15 8.31 19.63
N VAL A 157 15.07 8.91 20.82
CA VAL A 157 16.26 9.47 21.46
C VAL A 157 16.85 8.29 22.23
N GLU A 158 17.88 7.67 21.66
CA GLU A 158 18.84 6.88 22.43
C GLU A 158 20.07 7.77 22.65
N GLU A 159 20.64 7.66 23.86
CA GLU A 159 21.66 8.53 24.47
C GLU A 159 22.94 8.72 23.65
#